data_AF-A0A6G0VXV5-F1
#
_entry.id   AF-A0A6G0VXV5-F1
#
_cell.length_a   1.000
_cell.length_b   1.000
_cell.length_c   1.000
_cell.angle_alpha   90.00
_cell.angle_beta   90.00
_cell.angle_gamma   90.00
#
_symmetry.space_group_name_H-M   'P 1'
#
loop_
_entity.id
_entity.type
_entity.pdbx_description
1 polymer ?
#
loop_
_entity_poly.entity_id
_entity_poly.type
_entity_poly.pdbx_seq_one_letter_code
_entity_poly.pdbx_strand_id
1 'polypeptide(L)'
;QQSRRKKHNLHVSDKRSFLATRNDVIEHIVNYLNTRLDSSKWLPLKVLEKVSDAVSDEELQKAHQVICPDFELTDFVTSYKEAAGIPCIKNKQLSSDLLKSLLSNDSWKPLSTAVIAHNQNGGKTASAGQLVNIYDNNYLAI
;
A
#
# COMPACT_ATOMS: atom_id res chain seq x y z
N GLN A 1 39.01 52.02 -39.25
CA GLN A 1 39.09 50.87 -38.32
C GLN A 1 37.75 50.73 -37.58
N GLN A 2 36.97 49.69 -37.87
CA GLN A 2 35.72 49.40 -37.16
C GLN A 2 36.02 48.58 -35.90
N SER A 3 35.78 49.18 -34.73
CA SER A 3 35.91 48.50 -33.43
C SER A 3 34.74 47.53 -33.24
N ARG A 4 35.01 46.22 -33.33
CA ARG A 4 34.08 45.16 -32.89
C ARG A 4 33.93 45.25 -31.38
N ARG A 5 32.84 45.85 -30.88
CA ARG A 5 32.45 45.74 -29.47
C ARG A 5 32.03 44.30 -29.17
N LYS A 6 32.74 43.63 -28.26
CA LYS A 6 32.33 42.34 -27.67
C LYS A 6 30.95 42.49 -27.05
N LYS A 7 29.97 41.71 -27.52
CA LYS A 7 28.69 41.54 -26.79
C LYS A 7 29.01 40.79 -25.51
N HIS A 8 29.03 41.50 -24.38
CA HIS A 8 28.93 40.87 -23.08
C HIS A 8 27.50 40.35 -22.96
N ASN A 9 27.33 39.03 -23.00
CA ASN A 9 26.06 38.42 -22.60
C ASN A 9 25.90 38.75 -21.12
N LEU A 10 25.04 39.73 -20.80
CA LEU A 10 24.64 40.00 -19.42
C LEU A 10 24.10 38.67 -18.87
N HIS A 11 24.77 38.12 -17.85
CA HIS A 11 24.18 37.07 -17.05
C HIS A 11 23.04 37.73 -16.27
N VAL A 12 21.83 37.68 -16.82
CA VAL A 12 20.64 38.14 -16.12
C VAL A 12 20.33 37.06 -15.08
N SER A 13 20.70 37.29 -13.82
CA SER A 13 20.08 36.55 -12.71
C SER A 13 18.67 37.10 -12.53
N ASP A 14 17.80 36.76 -13.47
CA ASP A 14 16.44 37.27 -13.45
C ASP A 14 15.76 36.66 -12.22
N LYS A 15 15.50 37.50 -11.23
CA LYS A 15 14.74 37.15 -10.02
C LYS A 15 13.45 36.42 -10.41
N ARG A 16 12.86 36.76 -11.56
CA ARG A 16 11.69 36.09 -12.11
C ARG A 16 11.97 34.63 -12.48
N SER A 17 13.08 34.35 -13.14
CA SER A 17 13.50 32.97 -13.47
C SER A 17 13.81 32.16 -12.23
N PHE A 18 14.49 32.75 -11.23
CA PHE A 18 14.71 32.08 -9.95
C PHE A 18 13.40 31.74 -9.23
N LEU A 19 12.45 32.67 -9.19
CA LEU A 19 11.14 32.45 -8.58
C LEU A 19 10.33 31.39 -9.33
N ALA A 20 10.39 31.36 -10.66
CA ALA A 20 9.76 30.33 -11.47
C ALA A 20 10.31 28.94 -11.14
N THR A 21 11.64 28.77 -11.18
CA THR A 21 12.29 27.50 -10.82
C THR A 21 11.97 27.09 -9.38
N ARG A 22 11.97 28.02 -8.43
CA ARG A 22 11.63 27.73 -7.04
C ARG A 22 10.19 27.24 -6.90
N ASN A 23 9.25 27.89 -7.57
CA ASN A 23 7.84 27.52 -7.51
C ASN A 23 7.60 26.15 -8.15
N ASP A 24 8.21 25.86 -9.30
CA ASP A 24 8.15 24.53 -9.93
C ASP A 24 8.70 23.43 -9.02
N VAL A 25 9.85 23.68 -8.36
CA VAL A 25 10.44 22.72 -7.42
C VAL A 25 9.55 22.50 -6.20
N ILE A 26 8.96 23.58 -5.65
CA ILE A 26 8.01 23.47 -4.52
C ILE A 26 6.79 22.66 -4.94
N GLU A 27 6.20 22.94 -6.09
CA GLU A 27 5.05 22.18 -6.61
C GLU A 27 5.39 20.71 -6.80
N HIS A 28 6.57 20.40 -7.33
CA HIS A 28 7.01 19.02 -7.51
C HIS A 28 7.19 18.29 -6.18
N ILE A 29 7.78 18.95 -5.18
CA ILE A 29 7.91 18.40 -3.81
C ILE A 29 6.53 18.19 -3.18
N VAL A 30 5.64 19.18 -3.28
CA VAL A 30 4.28 19.08 -2.72
C VAL A 30 3.49 17.97 -3.39
N ASN A 31 3.54 17.85 -4.71
CA ASN A 31 2.88 16.77 -5.44
C ASN A 31 3.46 15.39 -5.09
N TYR A 32 4.78 15.29 -4.96
CA TYR A 32 5.43 14.07 -4.51
C TYR A 32 5.02 13.67 -3.09
N LEU A 33 5.01 14.63 -2.16
CA LEU A 33 4.58 14.41 -0.79
C LEU A 33 3.11 14.04 -0.71
N ASN A 34 2.23 14.75 -1.41
CA ASN A 34 0.80 14.44 -1.45
C ASN A 34 0.55 13.06 -2.02
N THR A 35 1.24 12.66 -3.09
CA THR A 35 1.10 11.33 -3.68
C THR A 35 1.55 10.23 -2.72
N ARG A 36 2.61 10.46 -1.94
CA ARG A 36 3.11 9.47 -0.96
C ARG A 36 2.35 9.45 0.36
N LEU A 37 1.78 10.58 0.77
CA LEU A 37 1.02 10.73 2.01
C LEU A 37 -0.49 10.61 1.82
N ASP A 38 -0.96 10.35 0.60
CA ASP A 38 -2.37 10.14 0.28
C ASP A 38 -2.89 8.86 0.95
N SER A 39 -3.41 9.05 2.16
CA SER A 39 -4.04 8.02 2.98
C SER A 39 -5.45 7.64 2.48
N SER A 40 -6.02 8.36 1.51
CA SER A 40 -7.37 8.09 1.01
C SER A 40 -7.45 6.71 0.33
N LYS A 41 -6.38 6.28 -0.34
CA LYS A 41 -6.25 4.94 -0.92
C LYS A 41 -6.17 3.83 0.12
N TRP A 42 -5.72 4.16 1.33
CA TRP A 42 -5.55 3.21 2.45
C TRP A 42 -6.75 3.18 3.39
N LEU A 43 -7.64 4.18 3.30
CA LEU A 43 -8.85 4.27 4.10
C LEU A 43 -9.75 3.01 3.99
N PRO A 44 -9.97 2.45 2.78
CA PRO A 44 -10.75 1.22 2.62
C PRO A 44 -10.12 0.00 3.29
N LEU A 45 -8.81 0.02 3.52
CA LEU A 45 -8.05 -1.11 4.05
C LEU A 45 -8.09 -1.22 5.57
N LYS A 46 -8.55 -0.17 6.27
CA LYS A 46 -8.74 -0.17 7.72
C LYS A 46 -9.63 -1.31 8.22
N VAL A 47 -10.55 -1.78 7.39
CA VAL A 47 -11.45 -2.88 7.74
C VAL A 47 -10.74 -4.22 7.85
N LEU A 48 -9.52 -4.33 7.29
CA LEU A 48 -8.69 -5.51 7.42
C LEU A 48 -7.81 -5.48 8.67
N GLU A 49 -7.62 -4.34 9.34
CA GLU A 49 -6.77 -4.24 10.54
C GLU A 49 -7.20 -5.19 11.67
N LYS A 50 -8.50 -5.50 11.72
CA LYS A 50 -9.11 -6.38 12.72
C LYS A 50 -10.21 -7.21 12.07
N VAL A 51 -10.07 -8.53 12.12
CA VAL A 51 -11.10 -9.45 11.59
C VAL A 51 -12.32 -9.36 12.49
N SER A 52 -13.43 -8.83 11.97
CA SER A 52 -14.64 -8.50 12.72
C SER A 52 -15.90 -8.78 11.91
N ASP A 53 -16.90 -9.37 12.55
CA ASP A 53 -18.22 -9.63 11.95
C ASP A 53 -19.00 -8.34 11.65
N ALA A 54 -18.59 -7.21 12.22
CA ALA A 54 -19.26 -5.93 12.04
C ALA A 54 -18.95 -5.26 10.69
N VAL A 55 -18.00 -5.79 9.92
CA VAL A 55 -17.59 -5.22 8.62
C VAL A 55 -18.62 -5.57 7.55
N SER A 56 -19.09 -4.57 6.82
CA SER A 56 -20.09 -4.74 5.76
C SER A 56 -19.49 -5.34 4.49
N ASP A 57 -20.33 -5.91 3.64
CA ASP A 57 -19.87 -6.48 2.37
C ASP A 57 -19.40 -5.37 1.41
N GLU A 58 -19.96 -4.15 1.50
CA GLU A 58 -19.47 -3.01 0.70
C GLU A 58 -18.08 -2.55 1.15
N GLU A 59 -17.78 -2.64 2.44
CA GLU A 59 -16.45 -2.34 2.97
C GLU A 59 -15.42 -3.38 2.52
N LEU A 60 -15.77 -4.66 2.55
CA LEU A 60 -14.93 -5.74 2.03
C LEU A 60 -14.70 -5.62 0.53
N GLN A 61 -15.72 -5.23 -0.24
CA GLN A 61 -15.59 -4.99 -1.67
C GLN A 61 -14.60 -3.86 -1.98
N LYS A 62 -14.67 -2.75 -1.24
CA LYS A 62 -13.72 -1.64 -1.41
C LYS A 62 -12.30 -2.05 -1.04
N ALA A 63 -12.13 -2.86 0.00
CA ALA A 63 -10.82 -3.38 0.39
C ALA A 63 -10.25 -4.33 -0.68
N HIS A 64 -11.08 -5.26 -1.17
CA HIS A 64 -10.75 -6.21 -2.24
C HIS A 64 -10.22 -5.52 -3.49
N GLN A 65 -10.94 -4.51 -3.99
CA GLN A 65 -10.55 -3.75 -5.20
C GLN A 65 -9.16 -3.11 -5.10
N VAL A 66 -8.73 -2.78 -3.88
CA VAL A 66 -7.45 -2.12 -3.64
C VAL A 66 -6.31 -3.15 -3.44
N ILE A 67 -6.60 -4.31 -2.85
CA ILE A 67 -5.56 -5.17 -2.26
C ILE A 67 -5.41 -6.55 -2.89
N CYS A 68 -6.49 -7.12 -3.39
CA CYS A 68 -6.50 -8.45 -3.97
C CYS A 68 -7.52 -8.58 -5.13
N PRO A 69 -7.48 -7.67 -6.13
CA PRO A 69 -8.40 -7.71 -7.25
C PRO A 69 -8.27 -8.97 -8.10
N ASP A 70 -7.17 -9.71 -7.97
CA ASP A 70 -6.87 -10.94 -8.70
C ASP A 70 -7.67 -12.17 -8.21
N PHE A 71 -8.29 -12.08 -7.03
CA PHE A 71 -9.18 -13.14 -6.51
C PHE A 71 -10.64 -12.80 -6.76
N GLU A 72 -11.51 -13.81 -6.81
CA GLU A 72 -12.95 -13.55 -6.84
C GLU A 72 -13.42 -12.87 -5.56
N LEU A 73 -14.26 -11.85 -5.70
CA LEU A 73 -14.84 -11.12 -4.57
C LEU A 73 -15.62 -12.06 -3.64
N THR A 74 -16.34 -13.01 -4.22
CA THR A 74 -17.16 -14.00 -3.49
C THR A 74 -16.28 -14.85 -2.57
N ASP A 75 -15.15 -15.34 -3.08
CA ASP A 75 -14.19 -16.14 -2.32
C ASP A 75 -13.60 -15.31 -1.18
N PHE A 76 -13.18 -14.07 -1.48
CA PHE A 76 -12.63 -13.17 -0.47
C PHE A 76 -13.62 -12.86 0.67
N VAL A 77 -14.87 -12.51 0.34
CA VAL A 77 -15.91 -12.21 1.33
C VAL A 77 -16.22 -13.46 2.15
N THR A 78 -16.32 -14.63 1.51
CA THR A 78 -16.58 -15.91 2.19
C THR A 78 -15.45 -16.23 3.16
N SER A 79 -14.19 -16.19 2.71
CA SER A 79 -13.03 -16.43 3.58
C SER A 79 -13.00 -15.47 4.77
N TYR A 80 -13.31 -14.18 4.55
CA TYR A 80 -13.32 -13.18 5.63
C TYR A 80 -14.41 -13.48 6.67
N LYS A 81 -15.63 -13.76 6.24
CA LYS A 81 -16.76 -14.03 7.15
C LYS A 81 -16.57 -15.34 7.91
N GLU A 82 -16.04 -16.37 7.25
CA GLU A 82 -15.66 -17.62 7.92
C GLU A 82 -14.60 -17.38 9.00
N ALA A 83 -13.53 -16.66 8.67
CA ALA A 83 -12.48 -16.32 9.63
C ALA A 83 -13.02 -15.46 10.78
N ALA A 84 -13.93 -14.52 10.51
CA ALA A 84 -14.55 -13.67 11.51
C ALA A 84 -15.49 -14.45 12.46
N GLY A 85 -16.10 -15.53 11.98
CA GLY A 85 -16.90 -16.46 12.79
C GLY A 85 -16.08 -17.33 13.75
N ILE A 86 -14.75 -17.41 13.59
CA ILE A 86 -13.90 -18.29 14.39
C ILE A 86 -13.44 -17.59 15.68
N PRO A 87 -13.74 -18.13 16.88
CA PRO A 87 -13.42 -17.46 18.14
C PRO A 87 -11.93 -17.15 18.35
N CYS A 88 -11.04 -17.97 17.80
CA CYS A 88 -9.59 -17.79 17.92
C CYS A 88 -9.01 -16.80 16.90
N ILE A 89 -9.81 -16.28 15.97
CA ILE A 89 -9.41 -15.31 14.92
C ILE A 89 -10.17 -14.00 15.10
N LYS A 90 -11.46 -14.09 15.43
CA LYS A 90 -12.35 -12.98 15.70
C LYS A 90 -11.71 -11.94 16.61
N ASN A 91 -11.83 -10.69 16.21
CA ASN A 91 -11.33 -9.51 16.90
C ASN A 91 -9.81 -9.46 17.10
N LYS A 92 -9.02 -10.35 16.51
CA LYS A 92 -7.57 -10.22 16.53
C LYS A 92 -7.11 -9.15 15.54
N GLN A 93 -6.13 -8.36 15.98
CA GLN A 93 -5.40 -7.49 15.06
C GLN A 93 -4.54 -8.32 14.12
N LEU A 94 -4.28 -7.79 12.92
CA LEU A 94 -3.32 -8.37 12.00
C LEU A 94 -1.94 -8.50 12.66
N SER A 95 -1.50 -9.74 12.83
CA SER A 95 -0.18 -10.10 13.33
C SER A 95 0.42 -11.21 12.48
N SER A 96 1.73 -11.43 12.59
CA SER A 96 2.41 -12.56 11.94
C SER A 96 1.83 -13.91 12.36
N ASP A 97 1.36 -14.03 13.60
CA ASP A 97 0.79 -15.27 14.13
C ASP A 97 -0.64 -15.52 13.63
N LEU A 98 -1.39 -14.44 13.42
CA LEU A 98 -2.69 -14.52 12.75
C LEU A 98 -2.49 -14.94 11.29
N LEU A 99 -1.52 -14.35 10.58
CA LEU A 99 -1.23 -14.70 9.20
C LEU A 99 -0.85 -16.18 9.07
N LYS A 100 -0.01 -16.73 9.96
CA LYS A 100 0.30 -18.17 9.97
C LYS A 100 -0.95 -19.03 10.13
N SER A 101 -1.86 -18.64 11.02
CA SER A 101 -3.14 -19.34 11.20
C SER A 101 -4.02 -19.28 9.95
N LEU A 102 -4.00 -18.16 9.22
CA LEU A 102 -4.76 -17.99 7.98
C LEU A 102 -4.16 -18.82 6.83
N LEU A 103 -2.83 -18.86 6.73
CA LEU A 103 -2.08 -19.61 5.72
C LEU A 103 -2.19 -21.14 5.88
N SER A 104 -2.60 -21.63 7.05
CA SER A 104 -2.86 -23.04 7.28
C SER A 104 -4.17 -23.54 6.64
N ASN A 105 -5.01 -22.65 6.11
CA ASN A 105 -6.26 -23.00 5.46
C ASN A 105 -6.29 -22.52 4.00
N ASP A 106 -6.30 -23.46 3.06
CA ASP A 106 -6.32 -23.17 1.62
C ASP A 106 -7.55 -22.35 1.19
N SER A 107 -8.70 -22.53 1.87
CA SER A 107 -9.91 -21.76 1.58
C SER A 107 -9.81 -20.27 1.96
N TRP A 108 -8.79 -19.87 2.73
CA TRP A 108 -8.54 -18.48 3.13
C TRP A 108 -7.34 -17.87 2.44
N LYS A 109 -6.88 -18.48 1.34
CA LYS A 109 -5.82 -17.92 0.51
C LYS A 109 -6.11 -16.47 0.06
N PRO A 110 -7.32 -16.10 -0.40
CA PRO A 110 -7.63 -14.71 -0.78
C PRO A 110 -7.46 -13.73 0.40
N LEU A 111 -7.94 -14.12 1.59
CA LEU A 111 -7.83 -13.33 2.82
C LEU A 111 -6.38 -13.20 3.27
N SER A 112 -5.62 -14.28 3.22
CA SER A 112 -4.21 -14.28 3.59
C SER A 112 -3.38 -13.38 2.69
N THR A 113 -3.63 -13.43 1.37
CA THR A 113 -2.98 -12.54 0.41
C THR A 113 -3.34 -11.07 0.66
N ALA A 114 -4.61 -10.78 0.98
CA ALA A 114 -5.03 -9.43 1.36
C ALA A 114 -4.32 -8.93 2.62
N VAL A 115 -4.17 -9.77 3.64
CA VAL A 115 -3.45 -9.44 4.88
C VAL A 115 -1.95 -9.22 4.63
N ILE A 116 -1.33 -10.02 3.77
CA ILE A 116 0.08 -9.85 3.38
C ILE A 116 0.27 -8.50 2.68
N ALA A 117 -0.54 -8.21 1.66
CA ALA A 117 -0.48 -6.96 0.93
C ALA A 117 -0.79 -5.75 1.83
N HIS A 118 -1.66 -5.91 2.84
CA HIS A 118 -1.97 -4.88 3.83
C HIS A 118 -0.73 -4.56 4.66
N ASN A 119 -0.04 -5.59 5.15
CA ASN A 119 1.18 -5.43 5.95
C ASN A 119 2.35 -4.86 5.14
N GLN A 120 2.46 -5.20 3.85
CA GLN A 120 3.50 -4.70 2.97
C GLN A 120 3.34 -3.21 2.66
N ASN A 121 2.09 -2.76 2.49
CA ASN A 121 1.84 -1.40 2.06
C ASN A 121 1.46 -0.42 3.19
N GLY A 122 1.04 -0.93 4.35
CA GLY A 122 0.56 -0.15 5.51
C GLY A 122 1.64 0.49 6.41
N GLY A 123 2.88 0.68 5.92
CA GLY A 123 3.86 1.54 6.61
C GLY A 123 4.39 1.07 7.96
N LYS A 124 4.28 -0.22 8.31
CA LYS A 124 5.09 -0.81 9.39
C LYS A 124 6.25 -1.60 8.79
N THR A 125 7.43 -0.99 8.88
CA THR A 125 8.73 -1.60 8.64
C THR A 125 8.91 -2.85 9.50
N ALA A 126 8.51 -4.02 9.02
CA ALA A 126 8.93 -5.31 9.53
C ALA A 126 8.94 -6.33 8.38
N SER A 127 10.12 -6.49 7.78
CA SER A 127 10.59 -7.70 7.10
C SER A 127 9.61 -8.47 6.19
N ALA A 128 9.05 -7.81 5.17
CA ALA A 128 8.35 -8.49 4.07
C ALA A 128 9.21 -9.56 3.36
N GLY A 129 10.54 -9.38 3.32
CA GLY A 129 11.48 -10.38 2.78
C GLY A 129 11.59 -11.66 3.61
N GLN A 130 11.11 -11.70 4.85
CA GLN A 130 11.08 -12.92 5.66
C GLN A 130 9.79 -13.72 5.46
N LEU A 131 8.66 -13.08 5.14
CA LEU A 131 7.36 -13.77 5.00
C LEU A 131 7.17 -14.42 3.62
N VAL A 132 7.64 -13.79 2.53
CA VAL A 132 7.63 -14.42 1.20
C VAL A 132 8.54 -15.65 1.18
N ASN A 133 9.69 -15.58 1.86
CA ASN A 133 10.56 -16.74 2.06
C ASN A 133 9.88 -17.88 2.84
N ILE A 134 8.91 -17.63 3.71
CA ILE A 134 8.16 -18.71 4.40
C ILE A 134 7.20 -19.41 3.43
N TYR A 135 6.64 -18.69 2.46
CA TYR A 135 5.75 -19.26 1.46
C TYR A 135 6.52 -20.13 0.46
N ASP A 136 7.68 -19.65 -0.03
CA ASP A 136 8.51 -20.41 -0.98
C ASP A 136 9.23 -21.60 -0.33
N ASN A 137 9.69 -21.49 0.93
CA ASN A 137 10.37 -22.60 1.61
C ASN A 137 9.44 -23.73 2.06
N ASN A 138 8.14 -23.47 2.25
CA ASN A 138 7.18 -24.53 2.56
C ASN A 138 6.73 -25.33 1.33
N TYR A 139 6.91 -24.81 0.11
CA TYR A 139 6.59 -25.50 -1.14
C TYR A 139 7.78 -26.27 -1.74
N LEU A 140 9.00 -26.04 -1.26
CA LEU A 140 10.22 -26.74 -1.71
C LEU A 140 10.67 -27.88 -0.78
N ALA A 141 9.92 -28.16 0.29
CA ALA A 141 10.23 -29.21 1.27
C ALA A 141 9.33 -30.46 1.17
N ILE A 142 8.67 -30.67 0.02
CA ILE A 142 7.93 -31.90 -0.31
C ILE A 142 8.60 -32.58 -1.50
#